data_AF-A0A932HH03-F1
#
_entry.id   AF-A0A932HH03-F1
#
_cell.length_a   1.000
_cell.length_b   1.000
_cell.length_c   1.000
_cell.angle_alpha   90.00
_cell.angle_beta   90.00
_cell.angle_gamma   90.00
#
_symmetry.space_group_name_H-M   'P 1'
#
loop_
_entity.id
_entity.type
_entity.pdbx_description
1 polymer ?
#
loop_
_entity_poly.entity_id
_entity_poly.type
_entity_poly.pdbx_seq_one_letter_code
_entity_poly.pdbx_strand_id
1 'polypeptide(L)'
;MFKEMDLSQAVPRGATAITFRYQLQSRGDEAPGVVWLANNPQGENPILLSEPSGQITLRFRTSQKLYFHLDERHLHLNLWIVEYDELKKHSC
;
A
#
# COMPACT_ATOMS: atom_id res chain seq x y z
N MET A 1 2.04 -13.53 6.98
CA MET A 1 1.48 -12.55 7.94
C MET A 1 1.75 -11.16 7.41
N PHE A 2 0.74 -10.28 7.41
CA PHE A 2 0.89 -8.89 6.97
C PHE A 2 1.65 -8.06 8.02
N LYS A 3 2.57 -7.21 7.55
CA LYS A 3 3.24 -6.17 8.32
C LYS A 3 2.46 -4.88 8.21
N GLU A 4 2.47 -4.07 9.27
CA GLU A 4 1.79 -2.78 9.30
C GLU A 4 2.76 -1.64 8.93
N MET A 5 2.26 -0.65 8.19
CA MET A 5 2.91 0.60 7.88
C MET A 5 1.94 1.75 8.23
N ASP A 6 2.38 2.65 9.11
CA ASP A 6 1.62 3.85 9.44
C ASP A 6 1.90 4.96 8.42
N LEU A 7 0.85 5.45 7.77
CA LEU A 7 0.93 6.53 6.79
C LEU A 7 0.59 7.90 7.41
N SER A 8 0.31 7.97 8.71
CA SER A 8 -0.17 9.20 9.38
C SER A 8 0.77 10.40 9.27
N GLN A 9 2.07 10.16 9.03
CA GLN A 9 3.07 11.20 8.81
C GLN A 9 3.15 11.68 7.36
N ALA A 10 2.60 10.91 6.41
CA ALA A 10 2.74 11.14 4.98
C ALA A 10 1.43 11.57 4.29
N VAL A 11 0.28 11.30 4.89
CA VAL A 11 -1.04 11.73 4.42
C VAL A 11 -1.88 12.35 5.55
N PRO A 12 -2.78 13.30 5.26
CA PRO A 12 -3.70 13.87 6.24
C PRO A 12 -4.76 12.87 6.69
N ARG A 13 -5.16 12.90 7.98
CA ARG A 13 -6.12 11.94 8.59
C ARG A 13 -7.44 11.77 7.85
N GLY A 14 -7.85 12.76 7.05
CA GLY A 14 -9.05 12.73 6.22
C GLY A 14 -8.89 12.02 4.87
N ALA A 15 -7.71 11.50 4.54
CA ALA A 15 -7.44 10.81 3.28
C ALA A 15 -8.22 9.49 3.19
N THR A 16 -9.00 9.34 2.13
CA THR A 16 -9.93 8.22 1.90
C THR A 16 -9.57 7.38 0.69
N ALA A 17 -8.80 7.95 -0.24
CA ALA A 17 -8.12 7.22 -1.30
C ALA A 17 -6.69 7.71 -1.37
N ILE A 18 -5.73 6.79 -1.51
CA ILE A 18 -4.32 7.14 -1.65
C ILE A 18 -3.79 6.35 -2.85
N THR A 19 -3.23 7.08 -3.81
CA THR A 19 -2.57 6.52 -4.98
C THR A 19 -1.08 6.41 -4.69
N PHE A 20 -0.58 5.19 -4.75
CA PHE A 20 0.84 4.88 -4.59
C PHE A 20 1.43 4.52 -5.94
N ARG A 21 2.59 5.11 -6.26
CA ARG A 21 3.54 4.48 -7.17
C ARG A 21 4.34 3.45 -6.37
N TYR A 22 4.56 2.28 -6.94
CA TYR A 22 5.35 1.24 -6.31
C TYR A 22 6.48 0.76 -7.22
N GLN A 23 7.52 0.22 -6.58
CA GLN A 23 8.60 -0.51 -7.24
C GLN A 23 8.98 -1.72 -6.39
N LEU A 24 9.01 -2.88 -7.03
CA LEU A 24 9.49 -4.13 -6.46
C LEU A 24 10.96 -4.30 -6.88
N GLN A 25 11.82 -4.56 -5.89
CA GLN A 25 13.23 -4.84 -6.12
C GLN A 25 13.56 -6.16 -5.43
N SER A 26 13.99 -7.16 -6.21
CA SER A 26 14.63 -8.35 -5.65
C SER A 26 16.14 -8.19 -5.75
N ARG A 27 16.86 -8.65 -4.73
CA ARG A 27 18.34 -8.71 -4.74
C ARG A 27 18.88 -9.99 -5.38
N GLY A 28 18.02 -10.92 -5.77
CA GLY A 28 18.40 -12.18 -6.43
C GLY A 28 17.96 -12.24 -7.89
N ASP A 29 18.58 -13.14 -8.65
CA ASP A 29 18.20 -13.53 -10.02
C ASP A 29 16.91 -14.39 -10.07
N GLU A 30 16.13 -14.36 -8.98
CA GLU A 30 14.94 -15.19 -8.79
C GLU A 30 13.69 -14.54 -9.41
N ALA A 31 12.65 -15.35 -9.57
CA ALA A 31 11.37 -15.00 -10.20
C ALA A 31 10.78 -13.67 -9.70
N PRO A 32 9.87 -13.02 -10.47
CA PRO A 32 9.23 -11.79 -10.02
C PRO A 32 8.48 -12.03 -8.70
N GLY A 33 9.05 -11.51 -7.62
CA GLY A 33 8.51 -11.65 -6.29
C GLY A 33 7.14 -10.98 -6.17
N VAL A 34 6.27 -11.60 -5.37
CA VAL A 34 4.90 -11.15 -5.20
C VAL A 34 4.74 -10.37 -3.90
N VAL A 35 3.98 -9.27 -3.97
CA VAL A 35 3.57 -8.49 -2.81
C VAL A 35 2.06 -8.42 -2.72
N TRP A 36 1.54 -8.56 -1.52
CA TRP A 36 0.13 -8.30 -1.22
C TRP A 36 0.00 -7.03 -0.40
N LEU A 37 -0.95 -6.17 -0.79
CA LEU A 37 -1.31 -4.97 -0.04
C LEU A 37 -2.76 -5.04 0.42
N ALA A 38 -3.02 -4.63 1.65
CA ALA A 38 -4.34 -4.57 2.23
C ALA A 38 -4.53 -3.29 3.06
N ASN A 39 -5.77 -2.84 3.16
CA ASN A 39 -6.16 -1.69 3.99
C ASN A 39 -6.70 -2.11 5.37
N ASN A 40 -6.58 -3.38 5.73
CA ASN A 40 -7.05 -3.96 6.99
C ASN A 40 -6.05 -5.02 7.48
N PRO A 41 -5.96 -5.24 8.81
CA PRO A 41 -4.97 -6.17 9.39
C PRO A 41 -5.27 -7.63 9.07
N GLN A 42 -6.52 -7.98 8.76
CA GLN A 42 -6.94 -9.34 8.39
C GLN A 42 -6.47 -9.73 6.98
N GLY A 43 -6.06 -8.78 6.15
CA GLY A 43 -5.71 -9.03 4.76
C GLY A 43 -6.92 -9.37 3.88
N GLU A 44 -8.13 -8.92 4.26
CA GLU A 44 -9.33 -9.13 3.45
C GLU A 44 -9.22 -8.38 2.12
N ASN A 45 -9.47 -9.10 1.01
CA ASN A 45 -9.40 -8.59 -0.36
C ASN A 45 -8.08 -7.87 -0.70
N PRO A 46 -6.93 -8.56 -0.61
CA PRO A 46 -5.63 -7.94 -0.85
C PRO A 46 -5.44 -7.64 -2.34
N ILE A 47 -4.72 -6.57 -2.63
CA ILE A 47 -4.22 -6.26 -3.97
C ILE A 47 -2.89 -6.98 -4.18
N LEU A 48 -2.80 -7.75 -5.26
CA LEU A 48 -1.59 -8.42 -5.71
C LEU A 48 -0.74 -7.45 -6.55
N LEU A 49 0.53 -7.30 -6.20
CA LEU A 49 1.54 -6.64 -7.02
C LEU A 49 2.55 -7.69 -7.48
N SER A 50 2.56 -7.97 -8.78
CA SER A 50 3.49 -8.90 -9.43
C SER A 50 4.40 -8.22 -10.46
N GLU A 51 4.05 -7.01 -10.88
CA GLU A 51 4.85 -6.24 -11.82
C GLU A 51 6.03 -5.56 -11.10
N PRO A 52 7.18 -5.36 -11.76
CA PRO A 52 8.33 -4.69 -11.13
C PRO A 52 8.05 -3.26 -10.67
N SER A 53 7.08 -2.59 -11.28
CA SER A 53 6.63 -1.25 -10.89
C SER A 53 5.23 -0.96 -11.41
N GLY A 54 4.56 -0.01 -10.78
CA GLY A 54 3.26 0.44 -11.25
C GLY A 54 2.63 1.49 -10.34
N GLN A 55 1.33 1.69 -10.53
CA GLN A 55 0.53 2.54 -9.66
C GLN A 55 -0.72 1.80 -9.20
N ILE A 56 -1.11 2.05 -7.95
CA ILE A 56 -2.32 1.48 -7.35
C ILE A 56 -3.00 2.52 -6.46
N THR A 57 -4.32 2.50 -6.43
CA THR A 57 -5.10 3.34 -5.52
C THR A 57 -5.80 2.47 -4.49
N LEU A 58 -5.55 2.75 -3.21
CA LEU A 58 -6.18 2.08 -2.09
C LEU A 58 -7.17 3.01 -1.41
N ARG A 59 -8.37 2.50 -1.14
CA ARG A 59 -9.39 3.24 -0.38
C ARG A 59 -9.35 2.85 1.09
N PHE A 60 -9.31 3.85 1.96
CA PHE A 60 -9.23 3.69 3.41
C PHE A 60 -10.53 4.18 4.02
N ARG A 61 -11.12 3.39 4.93
CA ARG A 61 -12.38 3.76 5.59
C ARG A 61 -12.18 4.76 6.73
N THR A 62 -11.12 4.60 7.52
CA THR A 62 -10.90 5.37 8.76
C THR A 62 -9.45 5.40 9.24
N SER A 63 -8.65 4.39 8.91
CA SER A 63 -7.27 4.23 9.38
C SER A 63 -6.29 4.36 8.21
N GLN A 64 -5.29 5.24 8.34
CA GLN A 64 -4.22 5.43 7.37
C GLN A 64 -3.12 4.38 7.54
N LYS A 65 -3.53 3.13 7.81
CA LYS A 65 -2.62 2.02 8.00
C LYS A 65 -2.66 1.15 6.76
N LEU A 66 -1.49 0.95 6.18
CA LEU A 66 -1.29 0.02 5.09
C LEU A 66 -0.73 -1.27 5.65
N TYR A 67 -1.26 -2.39 5.19
CA TYR A 67 -0.79 -3.71 5.54
C TYR A 67 -0.15 -4.34 4.31
N PHE A 68 1.05 -4.92 4.46
CA PHE A 68 1.75 -5.55 3.34
C PHE A 68 2.32 -6.91 3.69
N HIS A 69 2.34 -7.83 2.72
CA HIS A 69 3.02 -9.12 2.82
C HIS A 69 3.95 -9.29 1.64
N LEU A 70 5.17 -9.75 1.90
CA LEU A 70 6.18 -10.04 0.89
C LEU A 70 6.34 -11.56 0.86
N ASP A 71 6.23 -12.17 -0.32
CA ASP A 71 6.37 -13.63 -0.47
C ASP A 71 7.79 -14.09 -0.13
N GLU A 72 8.77 -13.28 -0.56
CA GLU A 72 10.19 -13.55 -0.39
C GLU A 72 10.84 -12.58 0.60
N ARG A 73 11.86 -13.09 1.32
CA ARG A 73 12.61 -12.29 2.31
C ARG A 73 13.54 -11.26 1.67
N HIS A 74 13.95 -11.48 0.42
CA HIS A 74 14.88 -10.61 -0.31
C HIS A 74 14.16 -9.55 -1.15
N LEU A 75 12.82 -9.58 -1.17
CA LEU A 75 12.00 -8.63 -1.89
C LEU A 75 11.91 -7.33 -1.09
N HIS A 76 12.14 -6.22 -1.78
CA HIS A 76 11.99 -4.87 -1.25
C HIS A 76 10.84 -4.19 -1.98
N LEU A 77 9.88 -3.68 -1.21
CA LEU A 77 8.79 -2.86 -1.69
C LEU A 77 9.10 -1.39 -1.39
N ASN A 78 9.24 -0.58 -2.43
CA ASN A 78 9.26 0.87 -2.32
C ASN A 78 7.89 1.44 -2.70
N LEU A 79 7.35 2.32 -1.85
CA LEU A 79 6.07 2.99 -2.07
C LEU A 79 6.27 4.50 -2.01
N TRP A 80 5.68 5.20 -2.97
CA TRP A 80 5.60 6.65 -3.00
C TRP A 80 4.15 7.08 -3.11
N ILE A 81 3.71 7.96 -2.22
CA ILE A 81 2.40 8.61 -2.35
C ILE A 81 2.50 9.60 -3.50
N VAL A 82 1.64 9.44 -4.50
CA VAL A 82 1.57 10.33 -5.66
C VAL A 82 0.41 11.31 -5.51
N GLU A 83 -0.71 10.82 -4.98
CA GLU A 83 -1.95 11.57 -4.84
C GLU A 83 -2.78 10.98 -3.70
N TYR A 84 -3.65 11.79 -3.11
CA TYR A 84 -4.68 11.32 -2.20
C TYR A 84 -5.95 12.17 -2.33
N ASP A 85 -7.11 11.53 -2.12
CA ASP A 85 -8.39 12.19 -1.98
C ASP A 85 -8.75 12.32 -0.50
N GLU A 86 -9.33 13.45 -0.12
CA GLU A 86 -9.85 13.67 1.23
C GLU A 86 -11.38 13.70 1.24
N LEU A 87 -11.99 13.08 2.26
CA LEU A 87 -13.38 13.38 2.59
C LEU A 87 -13.43 14.81 3.16
N LYS A 88 -13.78 15.78 2.30
CA LYS A 88 -14.15 17.12 2.77
C LYS A 88 -15.33 16.96 3.72
N LYS A 89 -15.11 17.28 5.00
CA LYS A 89 -16.22 17.45 5.95
C LYS A 89 -17.04 18.63 5.48
N HIS A 90 -18.07 18.37 4.69
CA HIS A 90 -19.19 19.30 4.62
C HIS A 90 -19.88 19.23 5.98
N SER A 91 -19.64 20.23 6.82
CA SER A 91 -20.46 20.49 7.99
C SER A 91 -21.89 20.70 7.50
N CYS A 92 -22.78 19.77 7.82
CA CYS A 92 -24.23 19.99 7.78
C CYS A 92 -24.63 20.86 8.97
#